data_AF-A0A7W7YPI4-F1
#
_entry.id   AF-A0A7W7YPI4-F1
#
_cell.length_a   1.000
_cell.length_b   1.000
_cell.length_c   1.000
_cell.angle_alpha   90.00
_cell.angle_beta   90.00
_cell.angle_gamma   90.00
#
_symmetry.space_group_name_H-M   'P 1'
#
loop_
_entity.id
_entity.type
_entity.pdbx_description
1 polymer ?
#
loop_
_entity_poly.entity_id
_entity_poly.type
_entity_poly.pdbx_seq_one_letter_code
_entity_poly.pdbx_strand_id
1 'polypeptide(L)'
;MKSVKHLDFAIVLITILSLAWWIAGEPEVASRDFLTQRAATQGPIEPAFCGPLRPPMPPPPIDSPDGIHLYATTPKGTIHPLPVIEIVDALPAPEGIPNPKYGNANYPKNETLFDDVQTVTTLLEEFRRSFGAMPTGELNDEIVRRLQGENPKGIAVLPKTHPSISPDGELLDRYGTPYRFHPESAWQMTIRSAGPDKQMWTSDDQLSENAPLTTQL
;
A
#
# COMPACT_ATOMS: atom_id res chain seq x y z
N MET A 1 46.37 41.16 -38.85
CA MET A 1 46.43 41.48 -37.41
C MET A 1 45.02 41.52 -36.83
N LYS A 2 44.60 40.48 -36.09
CA LYS A 2 43.49 40.47 -35.11
C LYS A 2 43.34 39.03 -34.58
N SER A 3 44.08 38.65 -33.54
CA SER A 3 43.84 37.42 -32.77
C SER A 3 44.52 37.49 -31.40
N VAL A 4 44.20 38.54 -30.63
CA VAL A 4 44.72 38.68 -29.24
C VAL A 4 43.59 38.73 -28.20
N LYS A 5 42.33 38.92 -28.61
CA LYS A 5 41.21 39.13 -27.66
C LYS A 5 40.67 37.87 -26.98
N HIS A 6 40.93 36.68 -27.52
CA HIS A 6 40.40 35.44 -26.95
C HIS A 6 41.30 34.85 -25.85
N LEU A 7 42.60 35.16 -25.86
CA LEU A 7 43.54 34.64 -24.86
C LEU A 7 43.37 35.35 -23.51
N ASP A 8 43.13 36.66 -23.52
CA ASP A 8 42.92 37.44 -22.30
C ASP A 8 41.63 37.03 -21.56
N PHE A 9 40.57 36.71 -22.31
CA PHE A 9 39.30 36.28 -21.71
C PHE A 9 39.42 34.89 -21.06
N ALA A 10 40.18 33.97 -21.67
CA ALA A 10 40.42 32.65 -21.12
C ALA A 10 41.21 32.71 -19.80
N ILE A 11 42.19 33.61 -19.71
CA ILE A 11 42.99 33.79 -18.49
C ILE A 11 42.13 34.35 -17.36
N VAL A 12 41.28 35.34 -17.64
CA VAL A 12 40.35 35.91 -16.63
C VAL A 12 39.33 34.86 -16.16
N LEU A 13 38.82 34.01 -17.05
CA LEU A 13 37.88 32.97 -16.66
C LEU A 13 38.53 31.92 -15.74
N ILE A 14 39.78 31.53 -16.03
CA ILE A 14 40.52 30.56 -15.22
C ILE A 14 40.85 31.14 -13.84
N THR A 15 41.21 32.42 -13.73
CA THR A 15 41.47 33.05 -12.42
C THR A 15 40.20 33.17 -11.58
N ILE A 16 39.04 33.45 -12.19
CA ILE A 16 37.76 33.48 -11.48
C ILE A 16 37.37 32.08 -10.99
N LEU A 17 37.51 31.06 -11.84
CA LEU A 17 37.17 29.68 -11.45
C LEU A 17 38.09 29.13 -10.36
N SER A 18 39.39 29.44 -10.41
CA SER A 18 40.34 29.02 -9.37
C SER A 18 40.10 29.77 -8.05
N LEU A 19 39.77 31.07 -8.09
CA LEU A 19 39.42 31.82 -6.88
C LEU A 19 38.09 31.33 -6.27
N ALA A 20 37.10 31.01 -7.11
CA ALA A 20 35.84 30.42 -6.66
C ALA A 20 36.05 29.04 -6.02
N TRP A 21 36.95 28.21 -6.56
CA TRP A 21 37.28 26.92 -5.98
C TRP A 21 38.04 27.04 -4.65
N TRP A 22 38.90 28.05 -4.51
CA TRP A 22 39.61 28.32 -3.25
C TRP A 22 38.68 28.87 -2.15
N ILE A 23 37.68 29.68 -2.51
CA ILE A 23 36.67 30.19 -1.57
C ILE A 23 35.66 29.11 -1.17
N ALA A 24 35.31 28.18 -2.09
CA ALA A 24 34.33 27.15 -1.81
C ALA A 24 34.77 26.13 -0.76
N GLY A 25 36.06 26.10 -0.40
CA GLY A 25 36.62 25.09 0.52
C GLY A 25 36.56 23.69 -0.09
N GLU A 26 37.44 22.80 0.34
CA GLU A 26 37.23 21.38 0.02
C GLU A 26 35.92 20.94 0.69
N PRO A 27 35.03 20.21 0.00
CA PRO A 27 33.90 19.59 0.67
C PRO A 27 34.51 18.65 1.72
N GLU A 28 34.25 18.91 3.00
CA GLU A 28 34.55 17.95 4.05
C GLU A 28 33.94 16.62 3.61
N VAL A 29 34.81 15.67 3.26
CA VAL A 29 34.42 14.28 3.11
C VAL A 29 33.97 13.88 4.50
N ALA A 30 32.66 13.96 4.73
CA ALA A 30 32.00 13.43 5.91
C ALA A 30 32.43 11.98 6.03
N SER A 31 33.44 11.77 6.87
CA SER A 31 34.05 10.48 7.10
C SER A 31 32.94 9.60 7.67
N ARG A 32 32.63 8.55 6.90
CA ARG A 32 31.73 7.47 7.30
C ARG A 32 32.36 6.75 8.48
N ASP A 33 32.11 7.26 9.68
CA ASP A 33 32.32 6.52 10.93
C ASP A 33 31.11 6.73 11.83
N PHE A 34 29.98 6.15 11.40
CA PHE A 34 28.80 5.96 12.25
C PHE A 34 28.36 4.50 12.29
N LEU A 35 29.32 3.57 12.20
CA LEU A 35 29.12 2.14 12.45
C LEU A 35 29.86 1.63 13.70
N THR A 36 30.23 2.53 14.62
CA THR A 36 30.95 2.10 15.84
C THR A 36 30.48 2.81 17.11
N GLN A 37 29.16 2.98 17.25
CA GLN A 37 28.58 3.26 18.57
C GLN A 37 27.23 2.56 18.74
N ARG A 38 27.25 1.24 18.55
CA ARG A 38 26.19 0.35 19.02
C ARG A 38 26.84 -0.82 19.75
N ALA A 39 27.32 -0.56 20.96
CA ALA A 39 27.67 -1.61 21.91
C ALA A 39 27.47 -1.07 23.33
N ALA A 40 26.33 -1.38 23.93
CA ALA A 40 26.20 -1.82 25.32
C ALA A 40 24.74 -1.72 25.82
N THR A 41 23.86 -2.56 25.26
CA THR A 41 22.83 -3.20 26.08
C THR A 41 22.89 -4.68 25.78
N GLN A 42 23.76 -5.36 26.53
CA GLN A 42 23.84 -6.81 26.56
C GLN A 42 22.49 -7.34 27.06
N GLY A 43 21.67 -7.87 26.16
CA GLY A 43 20.69 -8.88 26.54
C GLY A 43 21.41 -10.14 27.04
N PRO A 44 20.74 -11.01 27.81
CA PRO A 44 21.36 -12.19 28.39
C PRO A 44 21.97 -13.07 27.29
N ILE A 45 23.30 -13.17 27.32
CA ILE A 45 24.08 -14.14 26.55
C ILE A 45 23.87 -15.51 27.20
N GLU A 46 22.82 -16.22 26.78
CA GLU A 46 22.81 -17.67 26.94
C GLU A 46 23.69 -18.31 25.86
N PRO A 47 24.56 -19.25 26.22
CA PRO A 47 25.54 -19.84 25.30
C PRO A 47 24.88 -20.72 24.22
N ALA A 48 25.17 -20.36 22.96
CA ALA A 48 25.26 -21.20 21.77
C ALA A 48 24.48 -22.53 21.75
N PHE A 49 23.30 -22.51 21.13
CA PHE A 49 22.62 -23.69 20.59
C PHE A 49 23.40 -24.25 19.38
N CYS A 50 24.24 -25.26 19.58
CA CYS A 50 24.92 -26.02 18.50
C CYS A 50 24.08 -27.22 18.04
N GLY A 51 22.88 -26.98 17.51
CA GLY A 51 22.07 -27.97 16.78
C GLY A 51 22.08 -27.70 15.27
N PRO A 52 21.70 -28.67 14.41
CA PRO A 52 21.49 -28.39 12.99
C PRO A 52 20.50 -27.23 12.86
N LEU A 53 20.80 -26.26 11.99
CA LEU A 53 19.95 -25.11 11.72
C LEU A 53 18.56 -25.63 11.33
N ARG A 54 17.62 -25.62 12.27
CA ARG A 54 16.21 -25.82 11.93
C ARG A 54 15.82 -24.65 11.02
N PRO A 55 15.04 -24.87 9.96
CA PRO A 55 14.48 -23.75 9.20
C PRO A 55 13.83 -22.77 10.20
N PRO A 56 13.97 -21.45 9.99
CA PRO A 56 13.51 -20.46 10.96
C PRO A 56 12.04 -20.75 11.31
N MET A 57 11.80 -21.05 12.58
CA MET A 57 10.44 -21.22 13.05
C MET A 57 9.71 -19.89 12.86
N PRO A 58 8.43 -19.92 12.42
CA PRO A 58 7.64 -18.70 12.38
C PRO A 58 7.63 -18.06 13.78
N PRO A 59 7.66 -16.72 13.87
CA PRO A 59 7.61 -16.05 15.16
C PRO A 59 6.36 -16.50 15.93
N PRO A 60 6.45 -16.66 17.26
CA PRO A 60 5.30 -17.03 18.07
C PRO A 60 4.16 -16.00 17.92
N PRO A 61 2.89 -16.41 18.13
CA PRO A 61 1.78 -15.47 18.15
C PRO A 61 2.04 -14.40 19.21
N ILE A 62 2.07 -13.13 18.79
CA ILE A 62 2.12 -11.99 19.71
C ILE A 62 0.67 -11.69 20.08
N ASP A 63 0.27 -12.06 21.30
CA ASP A 63 -0.97 -11.58 21.90
C ASP A 63 -0.83 -10.06 22.11
N SER A 64 -1.49 -9.27 21.28
CA SER A 64 -1.58 -7.81 21.43
C SER A 64 -2.93 -7.46 22.05
N PRO A 65 -2.97 -6.59 23.08
CA PRO A 65 -4.21 -6.13 23.67
C PRO A 65 -5.06 -5.22 22.74
N ASP A 66 -4.53 -4.78 21.59
CA ASP A 66 -5.19 -3.85 20.64
C ASP A 66 -5.39 -4.44 19.22
N GLY A 67 -5.28 -5.76 19.04
CA GLY A 67 -5.96 -6.50 17.95
C GLY A 67 -5.52 -6.29 16.48
N ILE A 68 -4.40 -5.63 16.16
CA ILE A 68 -4.00 -5.46 14.75
C ILE A 68 -3.36 -6.74 14.20
N HIS A 69 -4.16 -7.55 13.51
CA HIS A 69 -3.71 -8.72 12.76
C HIS A 69 -3.20 -8.32 11.36
N LEU A 70 -1.88 -8.41 11.18
CA LEU A 70 -1.19 -8.35 9.90
C LEU A 70 -0.53 -9.72 9.69
N TYR A 71 -1.05 -10.58 8.82
CA TYR A 71 -0.30 -11.80 8.47
C TYR A 71 0.32 -11.63 7.09
N ALA A 72 1.63 -11.88 7.03
CA ALA A 72 2.42 -12.07 5.83
C ALA A 72 2.56 -13.56 5.54
N THR A 73 2.70 -13.94 4.27
CA THR A 73 3.24 -15.26 3.94
C THR A 73 4.37 -15.22 2.94
N THR A 74 5.40 -15.98 3.28
CA THR A 74 6.63 -16.23 2.53
C THR A 74 6.42 -17.47 1.63
N PRO A 75 7.40 -17.92 0.81
CA PRO A 75 7.23 -18.73 -0.42
C PRO A 75 6.42 -20.05 -0.44
N LYS A 76 5.69 -20.46 0.61
CA LYS A 76 4.99 -21.76 0.70
C LYS A 76 3.49 -21.73 0.98
N GLY A 77 2.81 -20.58 0.89
CA GLY A 77 1.34 -20.56 0.88
C GLY A 77 0.72 -19.35 1.56
N THR A 78 -0.45 -18.94 1.08
CA THR A 78 -1.18 -17.73 1.47
C THR A 78 -1.86 -17.88 2.82
N ILE A 79 -1.59 -16.97 3.77
CA ILE A 79 -2.38 -16.82 5.00
C ILE A 79 -2.72 -15.33 5.10
N HIS A 80 -4.01 -15.04 5.06
CA HIS A 80 -4.58 -13.69 5.10
C HIS A 80 -4.91 -13.32 6.57
N PRO A 81 -4.75 -12.06 7.01
CA PRO A 81 -5.25 -11.61 8.31
C PRO A 81 -6.75 -11.86 8.44
N LEU A 82 -7.17 -12.37 9.60
CA LEU A 82 -8.58 -12.71 9.88
C LEU A 82 -9.58 -11.59 9.52
N PRO A 83 -9.33 -10.28 9.78
CA PRO A 83 -10.27 -9.25 9.33
C PRO A 83 -10.29 -9.09 7.81
N VAL A 84 -9.15 -9.17 7.13
CA VAL A 84 -9.11 -9.00 5.67
C VAL A 84 -9.75 -10.18 4.95
N ILE A 85 -9.63 -11.42 5.46
CA ILE A 85 -10.38 -12.55 4.89
C ILE A 85 -11.87 -12.27 4.94
N GLU A 86 -12.37 -11.86 6.11
CA GLU A 86 -13.79 -11.60 6.30
C GLU A 86 -14.27 -10.45 5.43
N ILE A 87 -13.51 -9.36 5.36
CA ILE A 87 -13.79 -8.23 4.46
C ILE A 87 -13.79 -8.66 3.00
N VAL A 88 -12.80 -9.45 2.57
CA VAL A 88 -12.67 -9.94 1.19
C VAL A 88 -13.79 -10.91 0.85
N ASP A 89 -14.13 -11.83 1.77
CA ASP A 89 -15.26 -12.75 1.62
C ASP A 89 -16.60 -11.99 1.54
N ALA A 90 -16.70 -10.85 2.21
CA ALA A 90 -17.86 -9.96 2.19
C ALA A 90 -17.89 -9.04 0.96
N LEU A 91 -16.86 -9.01 0.10
CA LEU A 91 -16.90 -8.18 -1.10
C LEU A 91 -18.07 -8.58 -2.01
N PRO A 92 -18.77 -7.60 -2.61
CA PRO A 92 -19.88 -7.90 -3.50
C PRO A 92 -19.39 -8.61 -4.75
N ALA A 93 -20.06 -9.69 -5.13
CA ALA A 93 -19.90 -10.28 -6.45
C ALA A 93 -21.00 -9.74 -7.39
N PRO A 94 -20.72 -9.59 -8.70
CA PRO A 94 -21.73 -9.21 -9.67
C PRO A 94 -22.93 -10.18 -9.65
N GLU A 95 -24.14 -9.64 -9.78
CA GLU A 95 -25.37 -10.42 -9.84
C GLU A 95 -25.29 -11.55 -10.88
N GLY A 96 -25.75 -12.74 -10.48
CA GLY A 96 -25.73 -13.92 -11.35
C GLY A 96 -24.39 -14.65 -11.42
N ILE A 97 -23.31 -14.12 -10.84
CA ILE A 97 -22.05 -14.86 -10.65
C ILE A 97 -22.15 -15.62 -9.32
N PRO A 98 -22.06 -16.96 -9.32
CA PRO A 98 -22.01 -17.72 -8.09
C PRO A 98 -20.74 -17.32 -7.31
N ASN A 99 -20.88 -16.57 -6.22
CA ASN A 99 -19.81 -16.50 -5.24
C ASN A 99 -19.77 -17.88 -4.57
N PRO A 100 -18.64 -18.61 -4.63
CA PRO A 100 -18.55 -19.97 -4.08
C PRO A 100 -18.92 -20.07 -2.59
N LYS A 101 -19.04 -18.94 -1.87
CA LYS A 101 -19.50 -18.90 -0.48
C LYS A 101 -20.94 -18.42 -0.26
N TYR A 102 -21.67 -17.83 -1.22
CA TYR A 102 -23.10 -17.47 -1.02
C TYR A 102 -24.04 -18.69 -0.82
N GLY A 103 -23.51 -19.92 -0.82
CA GLY A 103 -24.24 -21.14 -0.44
C GLY A 103 -24.31 -21.40 1.07
N ASN A 104 -23.59 -20.66 1.92
CA ASN A 104 -23.68 -20.79 3.37
C ASN A 104 -24.54 -19.66 3.98
N ALA A 105 -25.64 -20.02 4.66
CA ALA A 105 -26.62 -19.07 5.18
C ALA A 105 -26.12 -18.22 6.38
N ASN A 106 -24.87 -18.37 6.80
CA ASN A 106 -24.31 -17.78 8.03
C ASN A 106 -23.32 -16.62 7.78
N TYR A 107 -23.02 -16.27 6.53
CA TYR A 107 -22.18 -15.10 6.24
C TYR A 107 -23.08 -13.87 6.06
N PRO A 108 -22.73 -12.71 6.67
CA PRO A 108 -23.50 -11.50 6.47
C PRO A 108 -23.44 -11.13 5.00
N LYS A 109 -24.58 -11.26 4.31
CA LYS A 109 -24.73 -10.77 2.95
C LYS A 109 -24.81 -9.25 3.06
N ASN A 110 -23.92 -8.52 2.38
CA ASN A 110 -24.10 -7.07 2.25
C ASN A 110 -25.46 -6.80 1.60
N GLU A 111 -26.39 -6.29 2.37
CA GLU A 111 -27.77 -6.18 1.93
C GLU A 111 -27.93 -5.01 0.96
N THR A 112 -27.18 -3.93 1.19
CA THR A 112 -27.33 -2.67 0.45
C THR A 112 -26.08 -2.27 -0.32
N LEU A 113 -26.28 -1.43 -1.35
CA LEU A 113 -25.17 -0.83 -2.10
C LEU A 113 -24.24 0.01 -1.21
N PHE A 114 -24.80 0.60 -0.14
CA PHE A 114 -24.03 1.29 0.88
C PHE A 114 -23.07 0.34 1.60
N ASP A 115 -23.57 -0.81 2.08
CA ASP A 115 -22.75 -1.81 2.80
C ASP A 115 -21.58 -2.32 1.95
N ASP A 116 -21.81 -2.49 0.64
CA ASP A 116 -20.74 -2.84 -0.31
C ASP A 116 -19.64 -1.79 -0.34
N VAL A 117 -20.02 -0.53 -0.54
CA VAL A 117 -19.06 0.59 -0.59
C VAL A 117 -18.33 0.71 0.74
N GLN A 118 -18.99 0.50 1.87
CA GLN A 118 -18.34 0.46 3.19
C GLN A 118 -17.39 -0.73 3.34
N THR A 119 -17.71 -1.89 2.79
CA THR A 119 -16.83 -3.07 2.78
C THR A 119 -15.55 -2.78 2.01
N VAL A 120 -15.66 -2.22 0.80
CA VAL A 120 -14.50 -1.80 0.00
C VAL A 120 -13.71 -0.71 0.73
N THR A 121 -14.38 0.26 1.34
CA THR A 121 -13.73 1.31 2.15
C THR A 121 -12.90 0.69 3.28
N THR A 122 -13.49 -0.25 4.02
CA THR A 122 -12.81 -0.97 5.11
C THR A 122 -11.58 -1.74 4.59
N LEU A 123 -11.67 -2.40 3.43
CA LEU A 123 -10.53 -3.07 2.80
C LEU A 123 -9.37 -2.09 2.53
N LEU A 124 -9.67 -0.92 1.98
CA LEU A 124 -8.66 0.09 1.67
C LEU A 124 -8.07 0.71 2.95
N GLU A 125 -8.88 0.90 3.98
CA GLU A 125 -8.38 1.35 5.28
C GLU A 125 -7.45 0.34 5.94
N GLU A 126 -7.81 -0.94 5.92
CA GLU A 126 -6.96 -2.01 6.44
C GLU A 126 -5.66 -2.12 5.66
N PHE A 127 -5.71 -1.94 4.33
CA PHE A 127 -4.50 -1.77 3.53
C PHE A 127 -3.69 -0.57 4.04
N ARG A 128 -4.29 0.62 4.19
CA ARG A 128 -3.56 1.80 4.67
C ARG A 128 -2.91 1.59 6.03
N ARG A 129 -3.63 1.00 7.00
CA ARG A 129 -3.08 0.66 8.33
C ARG A 129 -1.89 -0.29 8.22
N SER A 130 -1.99 -1.24 7.29
CA SER A 130 -0.98 -2.26 7.03
C SER A 130 0.28 -1.75 6.34
N PHE A 131 0.14 -0.80 5.41
CA PHE A 131 1.22 -0.38 4.50
C PHE A 131 1.67 1.07 4.73
N GLY A 132 0.97 1.84 5.57
CA GLY A 132 1.27 3.23 5.93
C GLY A 132 0.69 4.28 4.99
N ALA A 133 0.06 3.88 3.88
CA ALA A 133 -0.61 4.77 2.93
C ALA A 133 -1.68 3.99 2.14
N MET A 134 -2.64 4.71 1.55
CA MET A 134 -3.59 4.15 0.59
C MET A 134 -2.85 3.50 -0.60
N PRO A 135 -3.44 2.49 -1.26
CA PRO A 135 -2.89 2.00 -2.51
C PRO A 135 -2.85 3.16 -3.53
N THR A 136 -1.76 3.25 -4.28
CA THR A 136 -1.54 4.32 -5.26
C THR A 136 -1.68 3.80 -6.68
N GLY A 137 -2.27 4.59 -7.57
CA GLY A 137 -2.46 4.28 -8.98
C GLY A 137 -3.24 5.39 -9.69
N GLU A 138 -3.01 5.56 -10.99
CA GLU A 138 -3.78 6.49 -11.82
C GLU A 138 -5.09 5.86 -12.33
N LEU A 139 -5.07 4.54 -12.49
CA LEU A 139 -6.19 3.75 -12.99
C LEU A 139 -6.68 2.77 -11.91
N ASN A 140 -7.93 2.32 -12.05
CA ASN A 140 -8.58 1.44 -11.08
C ASN A 140 -7.87 0.08 -10.96
N ASP A 141 -7.43 -0.48 -12.09
CA ASP A 141 -6.70 -1.74 -12.16
C ASP A 141 -5.36 -1.66 -11.43
N GLU A 142 -4.68 -0.52 -11.44
CA GLU A 142 -3.43 -0.36 -10.68
C GLU A 142 -3.68 -0.42 -9.17
N ILE A 143 -4.75 0.21 -8.69
CA ILE A 143 -5.17 0.13 -7.30
C ILE A 143 -5.39 -1.33 -6.91
N VAL A 144 -6.11 -2.09 -7.75
CA VAL A 144 -6.35 -3.52 -7.54
C VAL A 144 -5.04 -4.32 -7.57
N ARG A 145 -4.11 -4.03 -8.48
CA ARG A 145 -2.79 -4.67 -8.50
C ARG A 145 -2.03 -4.45 -7.19
N ARG A 146 -2.11 -3.25 -6.58
CA ARG A 146 -1.53 -3.01 -5.24
C ARG A 146 -2.17 -3.90 -4.18
N LEU A 147 -3.49 -4.11 -4.21
CA LEU A 147 -4.18 -5.03 -3.32
C LEU A 147 -3.80 -6.50 -3.60
N GLN A 148 -3.44 -6.83 -4.84
CA GLN A 148 -3.02 -8.17 -5.28
C GLN A 148 -1.53 -8.46 -5.06
N GLY A 149 -0.79 -7.58 -4.37
CA GLY A 149 0.59 -7.81 -3.97
C GLY A 149 1.63 -6.98 -4.70
N GLU A 150 1.26 -6.12 -5.65
CA GLU A 150 2.20 -5.15 -6.26
C GLU A 150 2.46 -3.94 -5.35
N ASN A 151 2.56 -4.20 -4.04
CA ASN A 151 2.84 -3.20 -3.01
C ASN A 151 4.26 -3.40 -2.44
N PRO A 152 4.79 -2.42 -1.67
CA PRO A 152 6.17 -2.48 -1.18
C PRO A 152 6.52 -3.72 -0.33
N LYS A 153 5.52 -4.42 0.24
CA LYS A 153 5.77 -5.64 1.02
C LYS A 153 5.49 -6.93 0.25
N GLY A 154 5.01 -6.87 -0.98
CA GLY A 154 4.70 -8.05 -1.79
C GLY A 154 3.53 -8.90 -1.27
N ILE A 155 2.65 -8.33 -0.42
CA ILE A 155 1.59 -9.09 0.26
C ILE A 155 0.26 -8.89 -0.47
N ALA A 156 -0.33 -9.97 -0.98
CA ALA A 156 -1.65 -9.93 -1.59
C ALA A 156 -2.74 -9.97 -0.50
N VAL A 157 -3.51 -8.88 -0.38
CA VAL A 157 -4.71 -8.81 0.46
C VAL A 157 -5.96 -9.24 -0.30
N LEU A 158 -5.99 -9.08 -1.62
CA LEU A 158 -7.08 -9.46 -2.51
C LEU A 158 -6.59 -10.54 -3.49
N PRO A 159 -7.20 -11.74 -3.54
CA PRO A 159 -6.79 -12.77 -4.49
C PRO A 159 -7.18 -12.39 -5.93
N LYS A 160 -6.31 -12.71 -6.89
CA LYS A 160 -6.54 -12.45 -8.33
C LYS A 160 -7.76 -13.19 -8.90
N THR A 161 -8.15 -14.29 -8.25
CA THR A 161 -9.26 -15.15 -8.66
C THR A 161 -10.59 -14.76 -8.01
N HIS A 162 -10.66 -13.61 -7.33
CA HIS A 162 -11.88 -13.18 -6.67
C HIS A 162 -12.99 -12.90 -7.72
N PRO A 163 -14.25 -13.34 -7.51
CA PRO A 163 -15.32 -13.20 -8.49
C PRO A 163 -15.66 -11.74 -8.85
N SER A 164 -15.31 -10.80 -7.98
CA SER A 164 -15.49 -9.36 -8.20
C SER A 164 -14.37 -8.72 -9.03
N ILE A 165 -13.44 -9.50 -9.59
CA ILE A 165 -12.38 -8.96 -10.45
C ILE A 165 -12.81 -9.10 -11.90
N SER A 166 -12.82 -7.98 -12.63
CA SER A 166 -13.09 -7.96 -14.06
C SER A 166 -11.95 -8.63 -14.85
N PRO A 167 -12.18 -9.04 -16.11
CA PRO A 167 -11.12 -9.51 -16.99
C PRO A 167 -9.97 -8.50 -17.17
N ASP A 168 -10.28 -7.21 -17.06
CA ASP A 168 -9.33 -6.10 -17.16
C ASP A 168 -8.59 -5.82 -15.83
N GLY A 169 -8.91 -6.57 -14.76
CA GLY A 169 -8.25 -6.46 -13.46
C GLY A 169 -8.82 -5.38 -12.54
N GLU A 170 -10.03 -4.89 -12.79
CA GLU A 170 -10.70 -3.90 -11.95
C GLU A 170 -11.62 -4.57 -10.92
N LEU A 171 -11.90 -3.88 -9.81
CA LEU A 171 -12.85 -4.34 -8.80
C LEU A 171 -14.26 -3.90 -9.21
N LEU A 172 -15.16 -4.87 -9.33
CA LEU A 172 -16.55 -4.70 -9.73
C LEU A 172 -17.46 -4.54 -8.52
N ASP A 173 -18.49 -3.69 -8.67
CA ASP A 173 -19.63 -3.63 -7.76
C ASP A 173 -20.62 -4.79 -7.99
N ARG A 174 -21.67 -4.85 -7.17
CA ARG A 174 -22.72 -5.89 -7.27
C ARG A 174 -23.44 -5.90 -8.63
N TYR A 175 -23.43 -4.81 -9.38
CA TYR A 175 -24.08 -4.71 -10.69
C TYR A 175 -23.13 -5.03 -11.85
N GLY A 176 -21.87 -5.35 -11.54
CA GLY A 176 -20.83 -5.69 -12.50
C GLY A 176 -20.14 -4.48 -13.12
N THR A 177 -20.27 -3.31 -12.52
CA THR A 177 -19.59 -2.09 -12.97
C THR A 177 -18.32 -1.87 -12.15
N PRO A 178 -17.18 -1.52 -12.76
CA PRO A 178 -15.98 -1.18 -12.00
C PRO A 178 -16.22 -0.02 -11.03
N TYR A 179 -15.78 -0.16 -9.79
CA TYR A 179 -15.73 0.97 -8.86
C TYR A 179 -14.85 2.08 -9.43
N ARG A 180 -15.18 3.33 -9.11
CA ARG A 180 -14.30 4.48 -9.34
C ARG A 180 -13.54 4.81 -8.07
N PHE A 181 -12.23 4.63 -8.11
CA PHE A 181 -11.33 5.07 -7.06
C PHE A 181 -10.83 6.48 -7.36
N HIS A 182 -11.03 7.41 -6.43
CA HIS A 182 -10.53 8.76 -6.51
C HIS A 182 -9.59 9.04 -5.33
N PRO A 183 -8.26 8.96 -5.52
CA PRO A 183 -7.31 9.31 -4.48
C PRO A 183 -7.38 10.82 -4.18
N GLU A 184 -7.79 11.17 -2.96
CA GLU A 184 -7.80 12.56 -2.48
C GLU A 184 -6.43 12.93 -1.89
N SER A 185 -5.79 11.96 -1.23
CA SER A 185 -4.45 12.09 -0.66
C SER A 185 -3.82 10.72 -0.43
N ALA A 186 -2.59 10.68 0.11
CA ALA A 186 -1.97 9.43 0.55
C ALA A 186 -2.76 8.71 1.67
N TRP A 187 -3.71 9.39 2.33
CA TRP A 187 -4.46 8.90 3.48
C TRP A 187 -5.94 8.68 3.21
N GLN A 188 -6.47 9.23 2.12
CA GLN A 188 -7.90 9.29 1.86
C GLN A 188 -8.19 8.99 0.40
N MET A 189 -9.19 8.16 0.16
CA MET A 189 -9.66 7.77 -1.16
C MET A 189 -11.18 7.74 -1.15
N THR A 190 -11.78 8.47 -2.07
CA THR A 190 -13.22 8.42 -2.31
C THR A 190 -13.52 7.25 -3.25
N ILE A 191 -14.51 6.44 -2.91
CA ILE A 191 -14.97 5.30 -3.71
C ILE A 191 -16.37 5.61 -4.23
N ARG A 192 -16.63 5.22 -5.47
CA ARG A 192 -17.96 5.35 -6.09
C ARG A 192 -18.36 4.07 -6.81
N SER A 193 -19.56 3.58 -6.52
CA SER A 193 -20.27 2.59 -7.36
C SER A 193 -21.22 3.33 -8.30
N ALA A 194 -21.38 2.81 -9.52
CA ALA A 194 -22.33 3.30 -10.51
C ALA A 194 -23.79 2.89 -10.23
N GLY A 195 -24.03 2.03 -9.24
CA GLY A 195 -25.37 1.61 -8.90
C GLY A 195 -26.08 0.78 -9.99
N PRO A 196 -27.40 0.58 -9.84
CA PRO A 196 -28.20 -0.26 -10.73
C PRO A 196 -28.19 0.15 -12.20
N ASP A 197 -28.09 1.45 -12.51
CA ASP A 197 -28.16 1.94 -13.89
C ASP A 197 -26.84 1.77 -14.67
N LYS A 198 -25.76 1.42 -13.95
CA LYS A 198 -24.40 1.15 -14.45
C LYS A 198 -23.75 2.35 -15.12
N GLN A 199 -24.20 3.55 -14.86
CA GLN A 199 -23.67 4.79 -15.40
C GLN A 199 -23.10 5.63 -14.26
N MET A 200 -21.84 6.03 -14.38
CA MET A 200 -21.23 6.92 -13.40
C MET A 200 -21.81 8.34 -13.51
N TRP A 201 -21.82 9.05 -12.38
CA TRP A 201 -22.23 10.45 -12.24
C TRP A 201 -23.74 10.69 -12.38
N THR A 202 -24.52 9.69 -11.99
CA THR A 202 -25.98 9.73 -11.93
C THR A 202 -26.45 9.85 -10.47
N SER A 203 -27.77 9.84 -10.26
CA SER A 203 -28.36 9.98 -8.92
C SER A 203 -28.37 8.70 -8.11
N ASP A 204 -28.18 7.54 -8.72
CA ASP A 204 -28.12 6.22 -8.06
C ASP A 204 -26.70 5.79 -7.68
N ASP A 205 -25.69 6.56 -8.08
CA ASP A 205 -24.32 6.41 -7.60
C ASP A 205 -24.26 6.36 -6.07
N GLN A 206 -23.53 5.39 -5.52
CA GLN A 206 -23.19 5.37 -4.10
C GLN A 206 -21.74 5.80 -3.90
N LEU A 207 -21.54 6.85 -3.11
CA LEU A 207 -20.21 7.30 -2.69
C LEU A 207 -19.86 6.76 -1.30
N SER A 208 -18.57 6.54 -1.05
CA SER A 208 -18.05 6.36 0.31
C SER A 208 -18.24 7.67 1.08
N GLU A 209 -18.77 7.56 2.30
CA GLU A 209 -18.82 8.73 3.19
C GLU A 209 -17.39 9.16 3.52
N ASN A 210 -17.09 10.44 3.29
CA ASN A 210 -15.93 11.07 3.91
C ASN A 210 -16.29 11.27 5.38
N ALA A 211 -16.09 10.27 6.23
CA ALA A 211 -16.18 10.53 7.66
C ALA A 211 -15.04 11.50 8.02
N PRO A 212 -15.31 12.76 8.40
CA PRO A 212 -14.29 13.52 9.09
C PRO A 212 -13.98 12.75 10.37
N LEU A 213 -12.71 12.42 10.62
CA LEU A 213 -12.27 12.04 11.95
C LEU A 213 -12.69 13.16 12.88
N THR A 214 -13.78 12.94 13.60
CA THR A 214 -14.24 13.88 14.62
C THR A 214 -13.17 13.83 15.70
N THR A 215 -12.42 14.92 15.82
CA THR A 215 -11.58 15.23 16.96
C THR A 215 -12.46 15.14 18.21
N GLN A 216 -12.46 13.98 18.86
CA GLN A 216 -12.89 13.83 20.25
C GLN A 216 -11.65 14.13 21.08
N LEU A 217 -11.50 15.40 21.46
CA LEU A 217 -10.69 15.86 22.60
C LEU A 217 -11.64 16.15 23.76
#